data_AF-A0A3B5Y0E1-F1
#
_entry.id   AF-A0A3B5Y0E1-F1
#
_cell.length_a   1.000
_cell.length_b   1.000
_cell.length_c   1.000
_cell.angle_alpha   90.00
_cell.angle_beta   90.00
_cell.angle_gamma   90.00
#
_symmetry.space_group_name_H-M   'P 1'
#
loop_
_entity.id
_entity.type
_entity.pdbx_description
1 polymer ?
#
loop_
_entity_poly.entity_id
_entity_poly.type
_entity_poly.pdbx_seq_one_letter_code
_entity_poly.pdbx_strand_id
1 'polypeptide(L)'
;MRDYLEGKLQKALPDLLKEYDMPAGLFPRDTTNYEFNEETKKLTVYIPSACDVGYKDSSVVRFFTCVTGYLEKGKLSDIEGMKTKVLVWTKVTSIKTEGSKVHFTAGMKKTRSRDAYEVVRDGIIIDKF
;
A
#
# COMPACT_ATOMS: atom_id res chain seq x y z
N MET A 1 12.77 -20.14 -33.12
CA MET A 1 11.67 -19.22 -32.77
C MET A 1 11.78 -18.97 -31.27
N ARG A 2 12.62 -18.01 -30.88
CA ARG A 2 12.88 -17.63 -29.48
C ARG A 2 12.27 -16.25 -29.28
N ASP A 3 10.98 -16.22 -29.02
CA ASP A 3 10.34 -15.06 -28.43
C ASP A 3 10.33 -15.29 -26.92
N TYR A 4 11.51 -15.09 -26.32
CA TYR A 4 11.59 -14.74 -24.90
C TYR A 4 10.89 -13.40 -24.79
N LEU A 5 9.58 -13.42 -24.59
CA LEU A 5 8.83 -12.24 -24.17
C LEU A 5 9.58 -11.67 -22.97
N GLU A 6 10.03 -10.43 -23.11
CA GLU A 6 10.64 -9.64 -22.06
C GLU A 6 9.71 -9.67 -20.84
N GLY A 7 9.91 -10.65 -19.97
CA GLY A 7 9.43 -10.59 -18.60
C GLY A 7 10.19 -9.42 -18.00
N LYS A 8 9.64 -8.22 -18.12
CA LYS A 8 10.06 -7.06 -17.32
C LYS A 8 10.22 -7.61 -15.93
N LEU A 9 11.45 -7.64 -15.42
CA LEU A 9 11.80 -8.15 -14.12
C LEU A 9 11.01 -7.29 -13.13
N GLN A 10 9.79 -7.73 -12.81
CA GLN A 10 8.87 -6.91 -12.08
C GLN A 10 9.39 -6.90 -10.65
N LYS A 11 10.01 -5.78 -10.29
CA LYS A 11 10.65 -5.54 -9.00
C LYS A 11 9.65 -5.90 -7.91
N ALA A 12 10.12 -6.36 -6.74
CA ALA A 12 9.18 -6.59 -5.65
C ALA A 12 8.43 -5.29 -5.33
N LEU A 13 7.14 -5.37 -4.98
CA LEU A 13 6.34 -4.18 -4.64
C LEU A 13 7.05 -3.27 -3.60
N PRO A 14 7.69 -3.80 -2.54
CA PRO A 14 8.47 -2.98 -1.61
C PRO A 14 9.59 -2.16 -2.26
N ASP A 15 10.23 -2.69 -3.30
CA ASP A 15 11.32 -2.00 -4.00
C ASP A 15 10.76 -0.91 -4.92
N LEU A 16 9.65 -1.18 -5.62
CA LEU A 16 8.94 -0.14 -6.38
C LEU A 16 8.52 1.01 -5.45
N LEU A 17 7.95 0.71 -4.28
CA LEU A 17 7.55 1.74 -3.33
C LEU A 17 8.73 2.60 -2.89
N LYS A 18 9.88 1.99 -2.58
CA LYS A 18 11.10 2.72 -2.21
C LYS A 18 11.59 3.67 -3.31
N GLU A 19 11.52 3.26 -4.58
CA GLU A 19 11.91 4.12 -5.72
C GLU A 19 11.06 5.39 -5.78
N TYR A 20 9.79 5.29 -5.37
CA TYR A 20 8.86 6.39 -5.27
C TYR A 20 8.82 7.02 -3.86
N ASP A 21 9.86 6.83 -3.03
CA ASP A 21 9.95 7.36 -1.66
C ASP A 21 8.75 7.01 -0.75
N MET A 22 8.13 5.86 -0.99
CA MET A 22 7.08 5.29 -0.16
C MET A 22 7.69 4.21 0.77
N PRO A 23 7.11 4.02 1.97
CA PRO A 23 7.61 3.03 2.92
C PRO A 23 7.39 1.61 2.38
N ALA A 24 8.44 0.78 2.49
CA ALA A 24 8.49 -0.54 1.86
C ALA A 24 7.45 -1.53 2.41
N GLY A 25 7.08 -1.38 3.69
CA GLY A 25 6.08 -2.19 4.39
C GLY A 25 4.67 -1.61 4.34
N LEU A 26 4.37 -0.69 3.42
CA LEU A 26 3.04 -0.09 3.33
C LEU A 26 1.95 -1.13 3.02
N PHE A 27 2.29 -2.18 2.27
CA PHE A 27 1.36 -3.26 1.92
C PHE A 27 1.66 -4.53 2.73
N PRO A 28 0.65 -5.40 2.93
CA PRO A 28 0.86 -6.69 3.58
C PRO A 28 1.83 -7.57 2.77
N ARG A 29 2.54 -8.46 3.47
CA ARG A 29 3.39 -9.48 2.84
C ARG A 29 2.60 -10.37 1.88
N ASP A 30 1.33 -10.61 2.19
CA ASP A 30 0.41 -11.48 1.44
C ASP A 30 0.04 -10.94 0.05
N THR A 31 0.61 -9.80 -0.36
CA THR A 31 0.45 -9.27 -1.71
C THR A 31 0.94 -10.29 -2.74
N THR A 32 0.03 -10.81 -3.55
CA THR A 32 0.33 -11.86 -4.54
C THR A 32 0.88 -11.27 -5.83
N ASN A 33 0.34 -10.13 -6.27
CA ASN A 33 0.76 -9.47 -7.50
C ASN A 33 0.44 -7.98 -7.48
N TYR A 34 1.06 -7.21 -8.36
CA TYR A 34 0.70 -5.82 -8.63
C TYR A 34 0.81 -5.51 -10.12
N GLU A 35 0.13 -4.46 -10.56
CA GLU A 35 0.27 -3.86 -11.88
C GLU A 35 0.64 -2.40 -11.69
N PHE A 36 1.72 -1.97 -12.33
CA PHE A 36 2.12 -0.57 -12.30
C PHE A 36 2.31 -0.05 -13.72
N ASN A 37 1.52 0.97 -14.07
CA ASN A 37 1.64 1.64 -15.34
C ASN A 37 2.49 2.92 -15.14
N GLU A 38 3.72 2.90 -15.66
CA GLU A 38 4.69 3.98 -15.48
C GLU A 38 4.29 5.30 -16.17
N GLU A 39 3.46 5.25 -17.21
CA GLU A 39 2.99 6.43 -17.96
C GLU A 39 1.90 7.17 -17.19
N THR A 40 0.89 6.41 -16.72
CA THR A 40 -0.26 6.94 -15.97
C THR A 40 -0.01 7.05 -14.47
N LYS A 41 1.08 6.44 -13.98
CA LYS A 41 1.39 6.26 -12.56
C LYS A 41 0.35 5.46 -11.77
N LYS A 42 -0.54 4.74 -12.45
CA LYS A 42 -1.55 3.92 -11.80
C LYS A 42 -0.92 2.63 -11.26
N LEU A 43 -1.11 2.39 -9.97
CA LEU A 43 -0.75 1.19 -9.25
C LEU A 43 -2.02 0.42 -8.86
N THR A 44 -2.06 -0.86 -9.19
CA THR A 44 -3.08 -1.81 -8.73
C THR A 44 -2.39 -2.94 -8.00
N VAL A 45 -2.78 -3.23 -6.76
CA VAL A 45 -2.21 -4.27 -5.93
C VAL A 45 -3.28 -5.32 -5.64
N TYR A 46 -2.95 -6.58 -5.89
CA TYR A 46 -3.83 -7.72 -5.69
C TYR A 46 -3.43 -8.47 -4.43
N ILE A 47 -4.41 -8.66 -3.56
CA ILE A 47 -4.27 -9.32 -2.27
C ILE A 47 -5.28 -10.49 -2.28
N PRO A 48 -4.86 -11.71 -1.90
CA PRO A 48 -5.68 -12.91 -2.05
C PRO A 48 -6.94 -12.87 -1.19
N SER A 49 -6.93 -12.13 -0.08
CA SER A 49 -8.06 -12.01 0.84
C SER A 49 -8.02 -10.66 1.55
N ALA A 50 -9.20 -10.14 1.91
CA ALA A 50 -9.24 -8.92 2.73
C ALA A 50 -8.60 -9.19 4.10
N CYS A 51 -7.68 -8.32 4.51
CA CYS A 51 -6.87 -8.52 5.71
C CYS A 51 -6.66 -7.20 6.46
N ASP A 52 -6.41 -7.32 7.76
CA ASP A 52 -6.02 -6.21 8.64
C ASP A 52 -4.54 -6.31 8.96
N VAL A 53 -3.79 -5.23 8.75
CA VAL A 53 -2.37 -5.12 9.09
C VAL A 53 -2.21 -4.16 10.27
N GLY A 54 -1.56 -4.64 11.33
CA GLY A 54 -1.16 -3.85 12.48
C GLY A 54 0.28 -3.33 12.35
N TYR A 55 0.44 -2.01 12.44
CA TYR A 55 1.73 -1.34 12.40
C TYR A 55 2.29 -1.07 13.80
N LYS A 56 3.59 -0.73 13.88
CA LYS A 56 4.28 -0.51 15.15
C LYS A 56 3.70 0.62 15.99
N ASP A 57 3.08 1.62 15.35
CA ASP A 57 2.41 2.72 16.02
C ASP A 57 1.01 2.35 16.57
N SER A 58 0.68 1.06 16.62
CA SER A 58 -0.63 0.50 16.97
C SER A 58 -1.76 0.87 16.01
N SER A 59 -1.44 1.48 14.86
CA SER A 59 -2.43 1.74 13.84
C SER A 59 -2.78 0.46 13.08
N VAL A 60 -4.05 0.36 12.68
CA VAL A 60 -4.54 -0.75 11.85
C VAL A 60 -5.01 -0.22 10.51
N VAL A 61 -4.57 -0.89 9.44
CA VAL A 61 -5.01 -0.63 8.08
C VAL A 61 -5.62 -1.92 7.52
N ARG A 62 -6.84 -1.80 7.03
CA ARG A 62 -7.57 -2.85 6.34
C ARG A 62 -7.34 -2.72 4.85
N PHE A 63 -6.91 -3.82 4.26
CA PHE A 63 -6.72 -3.97 2.83
C PHE A 63 -7.84 -4.86 2.28
N PHE A 64 -8.44 -4.42 1.17
CA PHE A 64 -9.32 -5.26 0.38
C PHE A 64 -8.49 -6.07 -0.63
N THR A 65 -9.15 -6.98 -1.35
CA THR A 65 -8.50 -7.87 -2.33
C THR A 65 -7.90 -7.16 -3.53
N CYS A 66 -8.37 -5.94 -3.82
CA CYS A 66 -7.84 -5.08 -4.87
C CYS A 66 -7.66 -3.67 -4.30
N VAL A 67 -6.44 -3.17 -4.36
CA VAL A 67 -6.09 -1.82 -3.91
C VAL A 67 -5.57 -1.04 -5.10
N THR A 68 -6.20 0.06 -5.43
CA THR A 68 -5.80 0.92 -6.56
C THR A 68 -5.37 2.29 -6.05
N GLY A 69 -4.52 2.97 -6.81
CA GLY A 69 -4.15 4.36 -6.56
C GLY A 69 -3.14 4.86 -7.58
N TYR A 70 -2.80 6.14 -7.52
CA TYR A 70 -1.75 6.75 -8.35
C TYR A 70 -0.49 6.96 -7.51
N LEU A 71 0.58 6.24 -7.87
CA LEU A 71 1.86 6.26 -7.19
C LEU A 71 2.78 7.31 -7.84
N GLU A 72 2.95 8.41 -7.12
CA GLU A 72 3.88 9.49 -7.43
C GLU A 72 5.03 9.50 -6.41
N LYS A 73 6.08 10.28 -6.69
CA LYS A 73 7.21 10.38 -5.76
C LYS A 73 6.76 10.99 -4.44
N GLY A 74 6.83 10.20 -3.37
CA GLY A 74 6.44 10.49 -2.00
C GLY A 74 4.93 10.54 -1.79
N LYS A 75 4.12 9.99 -2.69
CA LYS A 75 2.66 10.14 -2.63
C LYS A 75 1.92 9.01 -3.33
N LEU A 76 0.88 8.51 -2.68
CA LEU A 76 -0.12 7.62 -3.26
C LEU A 76 -1.49 8.30 -3.13
N SER A 77 -2.17 8.61 -4.24
CA SER A 77 -3.49 9.26 -4.22
C SER A 77 -4.59 8.45 -4.88
N ASP A 78 -5.83 8.89 -4.67
CA ASP A 78 -7.06 8.26 -5.16
C ASP A 78 -7.13 6.79 -4.78
N ILE A 79 -6.73 6.52 -3.53
CA ILE A 79 -6.63 5.16 -3.03
C ILE A 79 -8.03 4.57 -2.90
N GLU A 80 -8.21 3.40 -3.49
CA GLU A 80 -9.36 2.54 -3.26
C GLU A 80 -8.91 1.18 -2.73
N GLY A 81 -9.78 0.50 -1.99
CA GLY A 81 -9.42 -0.77 -1.38
C GLY A 81 -8.55 -0.67 -0.12
N MET A 82 -8.40 0.53 0.48
CA MET A 82 -7.72 0.71 1.75
C MET A 82 -8.59 1.46 2.76
N LYS A 83 -8.64 0.97 4.01
CA LYS A 83 -9.31 1.63 5.14
C LYS A 83 -8.38 1.67 6.35
N THR A 84 -8.52 2.67 7.21
CA THR A 84 -7.80 2.71 8.50
C THR A 84 -8.80 2.83 9.65
N LYS A 85 -8.43 2.27 10.80
CA LYS A 85 -9.25 2.31 12.01
C LYS A 85 -8.89 3.57 12.82
N VAL A 86 -9.85 4.47 12.96
CA VAL A 86 -9.75 5.64 13.86
C VAL A 86 -10.76 5.52 15.00
N LEU A 87 -12.04 5.73 14.69
CA LEU A 87 -13.20 5.44 15.55
C LEU A 87 -14.12 4.45 14.82
N VAL A 88 -14.31 4.68 13.53
CA VAL A 88 -14.91 3.76 12.57
C VAL A 88 -13.88 3.43 11.48
N TRP A 89 -14.17 2.42 10.67
CA TRP A 89 -13.36 2.11 9.49
C TRP A 89 -13.56 3.18 8.41
N THR A 90 -12.54 4.00 8.19
CA THR A 90 -12.61 5.12 7.24
C THR A 90 -11.75 4.81 6.02
N LYS A 91 -12.27 5.10 4.82
CA LYS A 91 -11.52 4.97 3.55
C LYS A 91 -10.29 5.88 3.59
N VAL A 92 -9.13 5.30 3.29
CA VAL A 92 -7.91 6.07 3.04
C VAL A 92 -7.98 6.54 1.59
N THR A 93 -7.87 7.85 1.36
CA THR A 93 -7.95 8.45 0.03
C THR A 93 -6.58 8.85 -0.52
N SER A 94 -5.63 9.15 0.37
CA SER A 94 -4.25 9.42 -0.04
C SER A 94 -3.27 9.16 1.11
N ILE A 95 -2.03 8.88 0.74
CA ILE A 95 -0.88 8.72 1.63
C ILE A 95 0.24 9.59 1.07
N LYS A 96 0.89 10.39 1.91
CA LYS A 96 2.05 11.19 1.52
C LYS A 96 3.20 10.96 2.48
N THR A 97 4.42 10.90 1.99
CA THR A 97 5.63 10.85 2.81
C THR A 97 6.34 12.20 2.80
N GLU A 98 6.83 12.59 3.96
CA GLU A 98 7.59 13.84 4.14
C GLU A 98 8.71 13.57 5.15
N GLY A 99 9.89 13.23 4.62
CA GLY A 99 11.04 12.83 5.44
C GLY A 99 10.72 11.61 6.31
N SER A 100 10.76 11.79 7.63
CA SER A 100 10.47 10.76 8.63
C SER A 100 8.97 10.62 8.97
N LYS A 101 8.07 11.30 8.25
CA LYS A 101 6.63 11.29 8.50
C LYS A 101 5.85 10.70 7.33
N VAL A 102 4.73 10.06 7.65
CA VAL A 102 3.73 9.58 6.69
C VAL A 102 2.38 10.18 7.06
N HIS A 103 1.70 10.78 6.09
CA HIS A 103 0.41 11.42 6.24
C HIS A 103 -0.65 10.56 5.57
N PHE A 104 -1.50 9.92 6.38
CA PHE A 104 -2.68 9.22 5.91
C PHE A 104 -3.87 10.18 5.86
N THR A 105 -4.50 10.32 4.71
CA THR A 105 -5.74 11.08 4.55
C THR A 105 -6.91 10.12 4.56
N ALA A 106 -7.72 10.17 5.60
CA ALA A 106 -8.93 9.36 5.75
C ALA A 106 -10.03 10.22 6.39
N GLY A 107 -10.73 11.01 5.57
CA GLY A 107 -11.61 12.11 6.01
C GLY A 107 -10.83 13.30 6.59
N MET A 108 -9.87 13.04 7.48
CA MET A 108 -8.91 13.99 8.02
C MET A 108 -7.47 13.49 7.78
N LYS A 109 -6.52 14.42 7.68
CA LYS A 109 -5.10 14.09 7.60
C LYS A 109 -4.58 13.63 8.98
N LYS A 110 -3.99 12.45 9.04
CA LYS A 110 -3.33 11.89 10.23
C LYS A 110 -1.85 11.69 9.92
N THR A 111 -1.01 12.34 10.72
CA THR A 111 0.45 12.22 10.63
C THR A 111 0.91 11.07 11.53
N ARG A 112 1.75 10.21 10.98
CA ARG A 112 2.32 9.03 11.63
C ARG A 112 3.81 8.98 11.34
N SER A 113 4.54 8.22 12.14
CA SER A 113 5.99 8.05 11.94
C SER A 113 6.26 7.04 10.82
N ARG A 114 7.19 7.36 9.92
CA ARG A 114 7.51 6.54 8.74
C ARG A 114 8.08 5.17 9.12
N ASP A 115 8.89 5.12 10.18
CA ASP A 115 9.51 3.89 10.71
C ASP A 115 8.50 2.79 11.06
N ALA A 116 7.26 3.17 11.40
CA ALA A 116 6.18 2.23 11.68
C ALA A 116 5.78 1.41 10.45
N TYR A 117 6.04 1.93 9.24
CA TYR A 117 5.64 1.37 7.95
C TYR A 117 6.81 0.80 7.13
N GLU A 118 8.06 0.87 7.61
CA GLU A 118 9.23 0.38 6.88
C GLU A 118 9.34 -1.15 6.88
N VAL A 119 8.76 -1.81 7.89
CA VAL A 119 8.81 -3.28 8.02
C VAL A 119 7.58 -3.89 7.39
N VAL A 120 7.77 -4.81 6.45
CA VAL A 120 6.70 -5.62 5.86
C VAL A 120 6.09 -6.52 6.96
N ARG A 121 4.77 -6.49 7.10
CA ARG A 121 4.00 -7.23 8.10
C ARG A 121 3.01 -8.17 7.41
N ASP A 122 2.72 -9.28 8.05
CA ASP A 122 1.69 -10.22 7.60
C ASP A 122 0.30 -9.64 7.89
N GLY A 123 -0.64 -9.83 6.98
CA GLY A 123 -2.04 -9.45 7.15
C GLY A 123 -2.80 -10.52 7.93
N ILE A 124 -3.61 -10.08 8.89
CA ILE A 124 -4.56 -10.97 9.58
C ILE A 124 -5.81 -11.05 8.71
N ILE A 125 -6.08 -12.22 8.12
CA ILE A 125 -7.27 -12.44 7.28
C ILE A 125 -8.52 -12.13 8.10
N ILE A 126 -9.41 -11.33 7.53
CA ILE A 126 -10.70 -11.04 8.14
C ILE A 126 -11.60 -12.23 7.81
N ASP A 127 -11.65 -13.20 8.71
CA ASP A 127 -12.59 -14.31 8.59
C ASP A 127 -14.03 -13.75 8.65
N LYS A 128 -14.85 -14.14 7.67
CA LYS A 128 -16.28 -13.83 7.69
C LYS A 128 -16.92 -14.71 8.76
N PHE A 129 -17.18 -14.13 9.93
CA PHE A 129 -18.15 -14.68 10.88
C PHE A 129 -19.51 -14.88 10.20
#